data_AF-A0A661BD63-F1
#
_entry.id   AF-A0A661BD63-F1
#
_cell.length_a   1.000
_cell.length_b   1.000
_cell.length_c   1.000
_cell.angle_alpha   90.00
_cell.angle_beta   90.00
_cell.angle_gamma   90.00
#
_symmetry.space_group_name_H-M   'P 1'
#
loop_
_entity.id
_entity.type
_entity.pdbx_description
1 polymer ?
#
loop_
_entity_poly.entity_id
_entity_poly.type
_entity_poly.pdbx_seq_one_letter_code
_entity_poly.pdbx_strand_id
1 'polypeptide(L)'
;MLRRMILSVLVLITAAFGMEFELDILASCGSEDTTSGIGVMMDASNGYDTYDFPSMGFPPAFTLQFENPGGTPAYLVRDIRSAIDSVQIWDGMFINATTAEITLTWTPPVEIADSAELMITHYTPGDSDTTWFDMLVEDSISLFFGEWIQIVFRHTIEPIVDTIPPVILEYSIAEGETITDPTMPLSITVMDTATGINPSSIVFNLNEMDVSFLVTDSTIGDTTIFTYTPIIPYVLENILLFSVSDYQENTVRDTHYFYYALPDTGDTTSDSLHTITCMVMLADFSTDLSGSMVEILELGIYDTTDMSGRCVFDSLEEDTYTFKATRPGYMSQDTTVYVDSNFTLIFLLEPYDSGAFIVSGTITLEGVSGDLSNSIVTAIGMDSIPIIDTTDMTGYYELEIPLFGMYLITAEHEDFIPDTAIGMFYTDTTVNFHLMPEDKIAEKKNDEKRLYLSAHSDMWGNYVSITAINAIYVGIYDISGKLVHSFQCTDNIHYNISQEQLGSGIYYVRAFGIDDVRTVKIAIIK
;
A
#
# COMPACT_ATOMS: atom_id res chain seq x y z
N MET A 1 5.19 49.60 -30.26
CA MET A 1 4.60 50.26 -29.08
C MET A 1 3.62 49.30 -28.42
N LEU A 2 4.13 48.30 -27.70
CA LEU A 2 3.46 47.75 -26.51
C LEU A 2 4.55 47.01 -25.72
N ARG A 3 4.59 47.34 -24.44
CA ARG A 3 5.67 47.09 -23.48
C ARG A 3 5.14 46.02 -22.51
N ARG A 4 5.98 45.03 -22.20
CA ARG A 4 6.11 44.31 -20.90
C ARG A 4 4.83 43.81 -20.19
N MET A 5 4.80 42.50 -19.94
CA MET A 5 4.75 41.99 -18.57
C MET A 5 5.44 40.61 -18.55
N ILE A 6 6.74 40.61 -18.24
CA ILE A 6 7.40 39.44 -17.68
C ILE A 6 7.09 39.54 -16.19
N LEU A 7 6.23 38.66 -15.71
CA LEU A 7 5.95 38.50 -14.29
C LEU A 7 7.14 37.72 -13.71
N SER A 8 8.13 38.44 -13.18
CA SER A 8 9.18 37.85 -12.36
C SER A 8 8.55 37.50 -11.01
N VAL A 9 8.15 36.25 -10.85
CA VAL A 9 7.83 35.69 -9.52
C VAL A 9 9.17 35.51 -8.82
N LEU A 10 9.45 36.39 -7.86
CA LEU A 10 10.55 36.24 -6.92
C LEU A 10 10.06 35.28 -5.83
N VAL A 11 10.27 33.98 -6.02
CA VAL A 11 10.06 32.99 -4.94
C VAL A 11 11.22 33.16 -3.97
N LEU A 12 10.93 33.58 -2.74
CA LEU A 12 11.87 33.50 -1.64
C LEU A 12 11.99 32.02 -1.28
N ILE A 13 13.05 31.36 -1.74
CA ILE A 13 13.47 30.08 -1.20
C ILE A 13 14.05 30.38 0.18
N THR A 14 13.30 30.09 1.24
CA THR A 14 13.89 29.88 2.56
C THR A 14 14.61 28.54 2.49
N ALA A 15 15.89 28.57 2.13
CA ALA A 15 16.76 27.41 2.23
C ALA A 15 16.76 26.95 3.69
N ALA A 16 16.42 25.68 3.92
CA ALA A 16 16.68 25.03 5.18
C ALA A 16 18.20 25.02 5.38
N PHE A 17 18.69 25.74 6.39
CA PHE A 17 20.10 25.68 6.76
C PHE A 17 20.28 24.43 7.61
N GLY A 18 20.75 23.33 7.02
CA GLY A 18 21.40 22.28 7.80
C GLY A 18 22.61 22.89 8.50
N MET A 19 22.91 22.45 9.72
CA MET A 19 24.11 22.94 10.42
C MET A 19 25.36 22.39 9.75
N GLU A 20 26.33 23.25 9.53
CA GLU A 20 27.61 22.90 8.93
C GLU A 20 28.72 23.22 9.91
N PHE A 21 29.69 22.31 10.05
CA PHE A 21 30.92 22.59 10.78
C PHE A 21 32.04 21.68 10.29
N GLU A 22 33.27 22.14 10.46
CA GLU A 22 34.47 21.30 10.41
C GLU A 22 35.21 21.42 11.74
N LEU A 23 35.69 20.29 12.24
CA LEU A 23 36.41 20.19 13.50
C LEU A 23 37.69 19.39 13.29
N ASP A 24 38.83 20.06 13.45
CA ASP A 24 40.13 19.40 13.52
C ASP A 24 40.37 18.92 14.97
N ILE A 25 40.71 17.63 15.09
CA ILE A 25 41.06 16.96 16.34
C ILE A 25 42.57 16.66 16.31
N LEU A 26 43.30 17.28 17.22
CA LEU A 26 44.71 17.02 17.44
C LEU A 26 44.84 15.86 18.44
N ALA A 27 45.39 14.75 17.96
CA ALA A 27 45.78 13.62 18.80
C ALA A 27 47.28 13.68 19.10
N SER A 28 47.65 13.51 20.36
CA SER A 28 49.03 13.46 20.84
C SER A 28 49.33 12.15 21.55
N CYS A 29 50.46 11.52 21.22
CA CYS A 29 50.97 10.32 21.88
C CYS A 29 52.50 10.43 22.08
N GLY A 30 52.93 10.71 23.32
CA GLY A 30 54.34 10.92 23.62
C GLY A 30 54.90 12.18 22.95
N SER A 31 55.77 12.01 21.95
CA SER A 31 56.36 13.11 21.16
C SER A 31 55.80 13.20 19.74
N GLU A 32 54.78 12.41 19.43
CA GLU A 32 54.14 12.36 18.12
C GLU A 32 52.75 12.98 18.19
N ASP A 33 52.44 13.81 17.19
CA ASP A 33 51.17 14.51 17.05
C ASP A 33 50.60 14.27 15.66
N THR A 34 49.28 14.25 15.55
CA THR A 34 48.55 14.09 14.29
C THR A 34 47.22 14.81 14.35
N THR A 35 46.74 15.27 13.21
CA THR A 35 45.47 15.98 13.11
C THR A 35 44.54 15.24 12.18
N SER A 36 43.33 14.99 12.66
CA SER A 36 42.25 14.35 11.90
C SER A 36 41.02 15.26 11.94
N GLY A 37 40.29 15.31 10.83
CA GLY A 37 39.12 16.18 10.69
C GLY A 37 37.82 15.40 10.69
N ILE A 38 36.81 15.95 11.36
CA ILE A 38 35.41 15.52 11.18
C ILE A 38 34.55 16.74 10.86
N GLY A 39 33.35 16.53 10.35
CA GLY A 39 32.43 17.63 10.14
C GLY A 39 31.17 17.23 9.41
N VAL A 40 30.29 18.20 9.20
CA VAL A 40 29.10 18.03 8.36
C VAL A 40 28.96 19.18 7.38
N MET A 41 28.54 18.86 6.15
CA MET A 41 28.24 19.82 5.09
C MET A 41 27.00 19.38 4.31
N MET A 42 26.24 20.34 3.76
CA MET A 42 24.99 20.05 3.03
C MET A 42 25.20 19.23 1.75
N ASP A 43 26.35 19.38 1.10
CA ASP A 43 26.67 18.72 -0.16
C ASP A 43 27.66 17.55 -0.01
N ALA A 44 28.04 17.22 1.23
CA ALA A 44 28.79 16.00 1.53
C ALA A 44 27.86 14.77 1.56
N SER A 45 28.45 13.61 1.30
CA SER A 45 27.87 12.30 1.46
C SER A 45 28.33 11.67 2.78
N ASN A 46 27.70 10.58 3.25
CA ASN A 46 28.20 9.87 4.42
C ASN A 46 29.34 8.89 4.10
N GLY A 47 29.59 8.63 2.82
CA GLY A 47 30.68 7.76 2.37
C GLY A 47 31.83 8.60 1.81
N TYR A 48 32.76 7.96 1.11
CA TYR A 48 33.93 8.65 0.54
C TYR A 48 33.55 9.62 -0.59
N ASP A 49 33.88 10.90 -0.43
CA ASP A 49 33.69 11.94 -1.44
C ASP A 49 34.85 12.95 -1.53
N THR A 50 34.58 14.13 -2.13
CA THR A 50 35.58 15.18 -2.37
C THR A 50 36.00 15.95 -1.12
N TYR A 51 35.25 15.84 -0.02
CA TYR A 51 35.52 16.47 1.26
C TYR A 51 36.37 15.60 2.19
N ASP A 52 36.52 14.32 1.84
CA ASP A 52 37.27 13.35 2.60
C ASP A 52 38.75 13.28 2.24
N PHE A 53 39.53 12.79 3.20
CA PHE A 53 40.93 12.45 2.96
C PHE A 53 41.23 11.03 3.46
N PRO A 54 41.69 10.12 2.59
CA PRO A 54 41.89 8.73 2.96
C PRO A 54 43.14 8.54 3.82
N SER A 55 43.08 7.57 4.75
CA SER A 55 44.25 7.11 5.48
C SER A 55 45.17 6.33 4.53
N MET A 56 46.35 6.89 4.23
CA MET A 56 47.26 6.34 3.20
C MET A 56 48.23 5.25 3.71
N GLY A 57 48.17 4.87 4.99
CA GLY A 57 48.81 3.64 5.51
C GLY A 57 50.33 3.47 5.32
N PHE A 58 51.09 4.50 4.93
CA PHE A 58 52.54 4.43 4.63
C PHE A 58 53.30 5.58 5.36
N PRO A 59 54.57 5.40 5.82
CA PRO A 59 54.96 5.20 7.23
C PRO A 59 55.63 6.41 7.91
N PRO A 60 55.90 6.36 9.25
CA PRO A 60 55.10 5.93 10.38
C PRO A 60 54.77 7.16 11.24
N ALA A 61 53.59 7.74 11.07
CA ALA A 61 53.07 8.68 12.05
C ALA A 61 52.05 7.94 12.89
N PHE A 62 52.06 8.17 14.21
CA PHE A 62 50.86 8.04 15.01
C PHE A 62 49.70 8.74 14.28
N THR A 63 48.56 8.06 14.10
CA THR A 63 47.42 8.58 13.33
C THR A 63 46.11 8.21 14.01
N LEU A 64 45.24 9.19 14.20
CA LEU A 64 43.81 8.98 14.43
C LEU A 64 43.12 8.84 13.08
N GLN A 65 42.31 7.81 12.90
CA GLN A 65 41.55 7.59 11.67
C GLN A 65 40.13 7.10 11.99
N PHE A 66 39.19 7.39 11.10
CA PHE A 66 37.78 7.06 11.24
C PHE A 66 37.37 6.01 10.22
N GLU A 67 36.49 5.10 10.61
CA GLU A 67 35.90 4.11 9.72
C GLU A 67 34.98 4.78 8.70
N ASN A 68 35.18 4.43 7.42
CA ASN A 68 34.31 4.88 6.33
C ASN A 68 33.12 3.92 6.20
N PRO A 69 31.87 4.37 6.43
CA PRO A 69 30.69 3.51 6.29
C PRO A 69 30.43 3.10 4.83
N GLY A 70 30.96 3.83 3.84
CA GLY A 70 30.94 3.46 2.42
C GLY A 70 31.92 2.35 2.03
N GLY A 71 32.75 1.87 2.97
CA GLY A 71 33.56 0.66 2.85
C GLY A 71 34.84 0.76 1.99
N THR A 72 35.00 1.76 1.13
CA THR A 72 36.26 1.97 0.38
C THR A 72 36.53 3.46 0.12
N PRO A 73 37.71 3.99 0.51
CA PRO A 73 38.73 3.36 1.34
C PRO A 73 38.22 3.11 2.75
N ALA A 74 38.71 2.07 3.43
CA ALA A 74 38.15 1.63 4.72
C ALA A 74 38.29 2.67 5.85
N TYR A 75 39.31 3.53 5.78
CA TYR A 75 39.58 4.52 6.82
C TYR A 75 39.97 5.88 6.25
N LEU A 76 39.53 6.93 6.93
CA LEU A 76 39.72 8.33 6.58
C LEU A 76 40.42 9.07 7.72
N VAL A 77 41.28 10.03 7.41
CA VAL A 77 41.82 10.99 8.40
C VAL A 77 41.07 12.31 8.35
N ARG A 78 40.29 12.56 7.31
CA ARG A 78 39.26 13.59 7.25
C ARG A 78 37.98 12.95 6.73
N ASP A 79 36.90 13.02 7.50
CA ASP A 79 35.58 12.43 7.22
C ASP A 79 34.50 13.49 7.43
N ILE A 80 34.00 14.07 6.33
CA ILE A 80 32.91 15.06 6.35
C ILE A 80 31.63 14.41 5.87
N ARG A 81 30.56 14.52 6.66
CA ARG A 81 29.29 13.81 6.43
C ARG A 81 28.15 14.72 6.03
N SER A 82 27.06 14.13 5.53
CA SER A 82 25.92 14.91 5.07
C SER A 82 25.21 15.59 6.24
N ALA A 83 25.00 16.91 6.15
CA ALA A 83 24.16 17.66 7.08
C ALA A 83 22.65 17.37 6.90
N ILE A 84 22.27 16.60 5.87
CA ILE A 84 20.88 16.20 5.59
C ILE A 84 20.42 15.06 6.51
N ASP A 85 21.33 14.33 7.15
CA ASP A 85 20.97 13.32 8.15
C ASP A 85 20.90 13.91 9.56
N SER A 86 19.98 13.41 10.39
CA SER A 86 19.82 13.94 11.76
C SER A 86 20.88 13.43 12.74
N VAL A 87 21.64 12.41 12.35
CA VAL A 87 22.62 11.72 13.19
C VAL A 87 23.83 11.29 12.37
N GLN A 88 25.02 11.59 12.89
CA GLN A 88 26.31 11.23 12.30
C GLN A 88 27.19 10.59 13.38
N ILE A 89 27.88 9.50 13.03
CA ILE A 89 28.65 8.68 13.97
C ILE A 89 30.03 8.36 13.40
N TRP A 90 31.09 8.93 13.98
CA TRP A 90 32.46 8.59 13.62
C TRP A 90 33.04 7.59 14.59
N ASP A 91 33.37 6.40 14.10
CA ASP A 91 34.11 5.38 14.85
C ASP A 91 35.60 5.54 14.57
N GLY A 92 36.36 5.95 15.60
CA GLY A 92 37.76 6.32 15.49
C GLY A 92 38.70 5.32 16.16
N MET A 93 39.85 5.06 15.52
CA MET A 93 40.92 4.23 16.07
C MET A 93 42.30 4.85 15.83
N PHE A 94 43.27 4.41 16.62
CA PHE A 94 44.64 4.88 16.56
C PHE A 94 45.56 3.83 15.94
N ILE A 95 46.44 4.28 15.04
CA ILE A 95 47.53 3.46 14.50
C ILE A 95 48.86 3.99 15.02
N ASN A 96 49.80 3.09 15.33
CA ASN A 96 51.19 3.37 15.70
C ASN A 96 51.37 4.21 16.99
N ALA A 97 50.45 4.16 17.93
CA ALA A 97 50.63 4.80 19.23
C ALA A 97 51.89 4.26 19.96
N THR A 98 52.72 5.17 20.47
CA THR A 98 54.06 4.87 21.01
C THR A 98 54.14 4.89 22.54
N THR A 99 53.12 5.41 23.20
CA THR A 99 53.01 5.49 24.66
C THR A 99 51.66 4.95 25.14
N ALA A 100 51.52 4.74 26.45
CA ALA A 100 50.32 4.16 27.04
C ALA A 100 49.14 5.16 27.11
N GLU A 101 49.40 6.46 26.98
CA GLU A 101 48.40 7.52 27.11
C GLU A 101 48.33 8.31 25.80
N ILE A 102 47.10 8.60 25.38
CA ILE A 102 46.79 9.42 24.22
C ILE A 102 45.95 10.59 24.73
N THR A 103 46.24 11.79 24.25
CA THR A 103 45.40 12.96 24.53
C THR A 103 44.80 13.44 23.22
N LEU A 104 43.49 13.64 23.21
CA LEU A 104 42.78 14.34 22.14
C LEU A 104 42.52 15.76 22.60
N THR A 105 42.75 16.71 21.71
CA THR A 105 42.42 18.12 21.92
C THR A 105 41.74 18.67 20.67
N TRP A 106 40.76 19.54 20.87
CA TRP A 106 40.06 20.22 19.79
C TRP A 106 39.69 21.63 20.23
N THR A 107 39.26 22.46 19.29
CA THR A 107 38.64 23.75 19.62
C THR A 107 37.13 23.58 19.52
N PRO A 108 36.37 23.74 20.62
CA PRO A 108 34.91 23.63 20.57
C PRO A 108 34.32 24.49 19.45
N PRO A 109 33.52 23.90 18.54
CA PRO A 109 32.98 24.63 17.40
C PRO A 109 31.93 25.65 17.88
N VAL A 110 32.10 26.91 17.47
CA VAL A 110 31.25 28.04 17.94
C VAL A 110 30.00 28.21 17.06
N GLU A 111 29.95 27.55 15.91
CA GLU A 111 28.90 27.73 14.88
C GLU A 111 27.78 26.68 14.96
N ILE A 112 27.83 25.76 15.93
CA ILE A 112 26.79 24.76 16.16
C ILE A 112 25.67 25.39 17.02
N ALA A 113 24.42 25.27 16.58
CA ALA A 113 23.26 25.82 17.29
C ALA A 113 23.05 25.12 18.64
N ASP A 114 22.50 25.87 19.61
CA ASP A 114 22.22 25.40 20.98
C ASP A 114 21.33 24.13 21.06
N SER A 115 20.64 23.75 19.98
CA SER A 115 19.80 22.56 19.90
C SER A 115 20.50 21.31 19.36
N ALA A 116 21.77 21.41 18.95
CA ALA A 116 22.56 20.27 18.52
C ALA A 116 23.32 19.64 19.69
N GLU A 117 23.65 18.37 19.54
CA GLU A 117 24.48 17.60 20.47
C GLU A 117 25.71 17.10 19.72
N LEU A 118 26.91 17.39 20.24
CA LEU A 118 28.17 16.86 19.72
C LEU A 118 28.94 16.20 20.88
N MET A 119 28.97 14.88 20.90
CA MET A 119 29.49 14.10 22.01
C MET A 119 30.63 13.18 21.57
N ILE A 120 31.62 13.00 22.43
CA ILE A 120 32.69 12.02 22.27
C ILE A 120 32.71 11.04 23.44
N THR A 121 33.00 9.78 23.16
CA THR A 121 33.33 8.78 24.17
C THR A 121 34.60 8.04 23.77
N HIS A 122 35.28 7.45 24.75
CA HIS A 122 36.30 6.44 24.52
C HIS A 122 35.91 5.15 25.25
N TYR A 123 36.35 4.00 24.74
CA TYR A 123 36.00 2.69 25.30
C TYR A 123 36.97 1.60 24.88
N THR A 124 37.07 0.52 25.68
CA THR A 124 37.71 -0.71 25.22
C THR A 124 36.71 -1.56 24.44
N PRO A 125 37.05 -2.11 23.26
CA PRO A 125 36.13 -2.97 22.52
C PRO A 125 35.56 -4.11 23.37
N GLY A 126 34.24 -4.15 23.51
CA GLY A 126 33.51 -5.12 24.35
C GLY A 126 33.00 -4.55 25.68
N ASP A 127 33.34 -3.31 26.03
CA ASP A 127 32.74 -2.61 27.16
C ASP A 127 31.26 -2.27 26.90
N SER A 128 30.46 -2.26 27.96
CA SER A 128 29.01 -1.93 27.91
C SER A 128 28.65 -0.62 28.62
N ASP A 129 29.57 -0.09 29.42
CA ASP A 129 29.42 1.18 30.14
C ASP A 129 30.45 2.17 29.60
N THR A 130 29.99 3.23 28.93
CA THR A 130 30.85 4.29 28.40
C THR A 130 30.41 5.66 28.91
N THR A 131 31.37 6.57 29.08
CA THR A 131 31.10 7.95 29.53
C THR A 131 31.22 8.90 28.36
N TRP A 132 30.16 9.64 28.10
CA TRP A 132 30.11 10.64 27.03
C TRP A 132 30.50 12.02 27.54
N PHE A 133 31.32 12.72 26.76
CA PHE A 133 31.79 14.07 27.00
C PHE A 133 31.25 15.00 25.92
N ASP A 134 30.75 16.17 26.33
CA ASP A 134 30.23 17.20 25.42
C ASP A 134 31.39 17.98 24.81
N MET A 135 31.58 17.85 23.50
CA MET A 135 32.68 18.50 22.76
C MET A 135 32.45 20.00 22.54
N LEU A 136 31.24 20.52 22.83
CA LEU A 136 30.95 21.96 22.82
C LEU A 136 31.43 22.63 24.12
N VAL A 137 31.62 21.85 25.18
CA VAL A 137 31.99 22.33 26.51
C VAL A 137 33.44 21.96 26.85
N GLU A 138 33.79 20.70 26.64
CA GLU A 138 35.15 20.19 26.85
C GLU A 138 36.00 20.42 25.59
N ASP A 139 37.29 20.64 25.77
CA ASP A 139 38.26 20.84 24.68
C ASP A 139 39.28 19.70 24.58
N SER A 140 39.18 18.71 25.47
CA SER A 140 40.15 17.62 25.55
C SER A 140 39.62 16.39 26.30
N ILE A 141 40.12 15.21 25.91
CA ILE A 141 40.02 13.96 26.68
C ILE A 141 41.35 13.21 26.67
N SER A 142 41.57 12.40 27.70
CA SER A 142 42.72 11.49 27.80
C SER A 142 42.23 10.05 27.87
N LEU A 143 42.92 9.17 27.15
CA LEU A 143 42.55 7.78 26.99
C LEU A 143 43.79 6.89 26.92
N PHE A 144 43.60 5.59 27.07
CA PHE A 144 44.71 4.62 27.08
C PHE A 144 44.90 3.94 25.74
N PHE A 145 46.12 3.46 25.51
CA PHE A 145 46.44 2.62 24.36
C PHE A 145 45.50 1.40 24.27
N GLY A 146 44.89 1.21 23.11
CA GLY A 146 43.95 0.12 22.83
C GLY A 146 42.48 0.51 22.95
N GLU A 147 42.18 1.70 23.50
CA GLU A 147 40.83 2.27 23.49
C GLU A 147 40.49 2.87 22.13
N TRP A 148 39.21 2.76 21.77
CA TRP A 148 38.61 3.34 20.58
C TRP A 148 37.85 4.59 20.98
N ILE A 149 37.53 5.44 20.01
CA ILE A 149 36.63 6.58 20.22
C ILE A 149 35.39 6.44 19.36
N GLN A 150 34.30 7.01 19.84
CA GLN A 150 33.12 7.27 19.02
C GLN A 150 32.71 8.72 19.21
N ILE A 151 32.45 9.41 18.11
CA ILE A 151 31.92 10.77 18.10
C ILE A 151 30.53 10.72 17.49
N VAL A 152 29.57 11.36 18.15
CA VAL A 152 28.18 11.43 17.69
C VAL A 152 27.77 12.89 17.58
N PHE A 153 27.31 13.27 16.40
CA PHE A 153 26.61 14.52 16.17
C PHE A 153 25.12 14.24 15.97
N ARG A 154 24.26 14.98 16.66
CA ARG A 154 22.81 14.95 16.47
C ARG A 154 22.29 16.36 16.31
N HIS A 155 21.40 16.54 15.35
CA HIS A 155 20.75 17.83 15.15
C HIS A 155 19.32 17.69 14.64
N THR A 156 18.58 18.79 14.79
CA THR A 156 17.23 18.89 14.25
C THR A 156 17.31 19.37 12.81
N ILE A 157 16.80 18.57 11.89
CA ILE A 157 16.55 19.00 10.53
C ILE A 157 15.15 19.56 10.49
N GLU A 158 15.03 20.85 10.20
CA GLU A 158 13.71 21.44 9.92
C GLU A 158 13.15 20.77 8.67
N PRO A 159 11.97 20.14 8.73
CA PRO A 159 11.37 19.54 7.55
C PRO A 159 11.12 20.65 6.54
N ILE A 160 11.54 20.43 5.29
CA ILE A 160 11.09 21.27 4.19
C ILE A 160 9.57 21.05 4.10
N VAL A 161 8.81 22.02 4.61
CA VAL A 161 7.36 22.01 4.47
C VAL A 161 7.07 22.45 3.04
N ASP A 162 6.99 21.47 2.15
CA ASP A 162 6.45 21.68 0.83
C ASP A 162 4.94 21.61 0.90
N THR A 163 4.30 22.69 0.48
CA THR A 163 2.84 22.77 0.36
C THR A 163 2.42 23.06 -1.06
N ILE A 164 3.35 23.00 -2.01
CA ILE A 164 3.13 23.38 -3.41
C ILE A 164 2.99 22.09 -4.20
N PRO A 165 1.78 21.76 -4.71
CA PRO A 165 1.65 20.61 -5.57
C PRO A 165 2.49 20.76 -6.84
N PRO A 166 2.90 19.64 -7.46
CA PRO A 166 3.52 19.65 -8.77
C PRO A 166 2.66 20.36 -9.82
N VAL A 167 3.25 20.77 -10.94
CA VAL A 167 2.56 21.43 -12.04
C VAL A 167 2.78 20.66 -13.34
N ILE A 168 1.68 20.35 -14.04
CA ILE A 168 1.74 19.79 -15.39
C ILE A 168 2.11 20.92 -16.35
N LEU A 169 3.21 20.76 -17.07
CA LEU A 169 3.70 21.74 -18.03
C LEU A 169 3.14 21.51 -19.44
N GLU A 170 3.13 20.25 -19.89
CA GLU A 170 2.77 19.90 -21.26
C GLU A 170 2.36 18.43 -21.41
N TYR A 171 1.42 18.18 -22.32
CA TYR A 171 1.08 16.86 -22.87
C TYR A 171 1.64 16.75 -24.30
N SER A 172 2.17 15.59 -24.68
CA SER A 172 2.68 15.35 -26.03
C SER A 172 1.61 15.39 -27.12
N ILE A 173 0.35 15.15 -26.76
CA ILE A 173 -0.84 15.29 -27.59
C ILE A 173 -1.66 16.44 -27.00
N ALA A 174 -1.98 17.44 -27.81
CA ALA A 174 -2.71 18.61 -27.33
C ALA A 174 -4.17 18.30 -27.00
N GLU A 175 -4.77 19.11 -26.14
CA GLU A 175 -6.18 19.00 -25.76
C GLU A 175 -7.08 19.13 -27.00
N GLY A 176 -7.93 18.14 -27.23
CA GLY A 176 -8.82 18.02 -28.38
C GLY A 176 -8.13 17.69 -29.71
N GLU A 177 -6.83 17.34 -29.71
CA GLU A 177 -6.11 16.95 -30.93
C GLU A 177 -6.66 15.65 -31.52
N THR A 178 -6.63 15.53 -32.85
CA THR A 178 -6.96 14.27 -33.54
C THR A 178 -5.69 13.66 -34.11
N ILE A 179 -5.33 12.47 -33.61
CA ILE A 179 -4.18 11.69 -34.07
C ILE A 179 -4.59 10.61 -35.07
N THR A 180 -3.63 10.17 -35.89
CA THR A 180 -3.83 9.12 -36.91
C THR A 180 -2.98 7.88 -36.67
N ASP A 181 -1.98 7.95 -35.78
CA ASP A 181 -1.18 6.80 -35.36
C ASP A 181 -1.84 6.17 -34.12
N PRO A 182 -2.37 4.94 -34.21
CA PRO A 182 -3.07 4.29 -33.11
C PRO A 182 -2.17 3.97 -31.91
N THR A 183 -0.84 4.05 -32.08
CA THR A 183 0.16 3.66 -31.09
C THR A 183 1.10 4.81 -30.73
N MET A 184 0.72 6.05 -31.06
CA MET A 184 1.53 7.24 -30.75
C MET A 184 1.82 7.32 -29.24
N PRO A 185 3.10 7.36 -28.80
CA PRO A 185 3.43 7.47 -27.39
C PRO A 185 2.87 8.76 -26.75
N LEU A 186 2.32 8.62 -25.54
CA LEU A 186 1.89 9.72 -24.69
C LEU A 186 3.03 10.09 -23.75
N SER A 187 3.38 11.37 -23.69
CA SER A 187 4.30 11.89 -22.70
C SER A 187 3.70 13.09 -21.98
N ILE A 188 3.89 13.15 -20.66
CA ILE A 188 3.43 14.25 -19.79
C ILE A 188 4.64 14.79 -19.05
N THR A 189 4.88 16.09 -19.17
CA THR A 189 5.96 16.76 -18.46
C THR A 189 5.41 17.44 -17.22
N VAL A 190 5.94 17.09 -16.06
CA VAL A 190 5.55 17.63 -14.76
C VAL A 190 6.77 18.26 -14.10
N MET A 191 6.56 19.38 -13.40
CA MET A 191 7.60 20.08 -12.66
C MET A 191 7.20 20.24 -11.21
N ASP A 192 8.15 20.03 -10.31
CA ASP A 192 8.07 20.43 -8.92
C ASP A 192 9.37 21.12 -8.49
N THR A 193 9.26 22.33 -7.95
CA THR A 193 10.42 23.17 -7.61
C THR A 193 10.84 23.10 -6.15
N ALA A 194 10.21 22.25 -5.34
CA ALA A 194 10.41 22.23 -3.89
C ALA A 194 10.95 20.87 -3.42
N THR A 195 10.12 19.82 -3.32
CA THR A 195 10.58 18.49 -2.88
C THR A 195 10.82 17.52 -4.02
N GLY A 196 10.42 17.86 -5.24
CA GLY A 196 10.52 16.99 -6.41
C GLY A 196 9.31 16.06 -6.52
N ILE A 197 9.26 15.31 -7.61
CA ILE A 197 8.11 14.46 -7.95
C ILE A 197 8.35 13.05 -7.43
N ASN A 198 7.34 12.43 -6.82
CA ASN A 198 7.35 11.02 -6.43
C ASN A 198 6.76 10.17 -7.56
N PRO A 199 7.57 9.47 -8.39
CA PRO A 199 7.05 8.75 -9.55
C PRO A 199 6.16 7.56 -9.18
N SER A 200 6.34 6.99 -7.97
CA SER A 200 5.54 5.86 -7.50
C SER A 200 4.09 6.22 -7.13
N SER A 201 3.79 7.51 -7.02
CA SER A 201 2.44 8.03 -6.73
C SER A 201 1.56 8.17 -7.98
N ILE A 202 2.09 7.83 -9.16
CA ILE A 202 1.43 8.04 -10.43
C ILE A 202 0.10 7.28 -10.51
N VAL A 203 -0.92 7.99 -11.00
CA VAL A 203 -2.18 7.42 -11.47
C VAL A 203 -2.35 7.85 -12.93
N PHE A 204 -2.36 6.88 -13.83
CA PHE A 204 -2.49 7.08 -15.27
C PHE A 204 -3.60 6.18 -15.80
N ASN A 205 -4.81 6.72 -15.91
CA ASN A 205 -5.98 6.00 -16.42
C ASN A 205 -6.32 6.48 -17.83
N LEU A 206 -6.25 5.59 -18.81
CA LEU A 206 -6.68 5.85 -20.19
C LEU A 206 -7.99 5.11 -20.44
N ASN A 207 -9.07 5.83 -20.72
CA ASN A 207 -10.40 5.25 -20.98
C ASN A 207 -10.86 4.29 -19.87
N GLU A 208 -10.75 4.74 -18.62
CA GLU A 208 -11.09 3.96 -17.40
C GLU A 208 -10.15 2.77 -17.10
N MET A 209 -9.14 2.53 -17.93
CA MET A 209 -8.13 1.50 -17.70
C MET A 209 -6.89 2.09 -17.01
N ASP A 210 -6.54 1.54 -15.85
CA ASP A 210 -5.30 1.90 -15.16
C ASP A 210 -4.10 1.29 -15.87
N VAL A 211 -3.25 2.15 -16.44
CA VAL A 211 -2.01 1.77 -17.12
C VAL A 211 -0.78 2.32 -16.43
N SER A 212 -0.89 2.74 -15.16
CA SER A 212 0.19 3.36 -14.37
C SER A 212 1.46 2.51 -14.35
N PHE A 213 1.32 1.17 -14.28
CA PHE A 213 2.43 0.22 -14.27
C PHE A 213 3.21 0.11 -15.60
N LEU A 214 2.65 0.63 -16.70
CA LEU A 214 3.30 0.67 -18.02
C LEU A 214 3.99 2.01 -18.29
N VAL A 215 3.82 2.98 -17.39
CA VAL A 215 4.44 4.30 -17.53
C VAL A 215 5.89 4.21 -17.09
N THR A 216 6.76 4.81 -17.90
CA THR A 216 8.18 5.01 -17.57
C THR A 216 8.41 6.48 -17.27
N ASP A 217 9.29 6.79 -16.31
CA ASP A 217 9.64 8.15 -15.96
C ASP A 217 11.13 8.45 -16.21
N SER A 218 11.42 9.73 -16.43
CA SER A 218 12.78 10.25 -16.53
C SER A 218 12.83 11.62 -15.86
N THR A 219 13.71 11.77 -14.87
CA THR A 219 13.81 13.00 -14.07
C THR A 219 15.11 13.73 -14.38
N ILE A 220 15.00 15.03 -14.69
CA ILE A 220 16.14 15.92 -14.94
C ILE A 220 15.90 17.23 -14.17
N GLY A 221 16.64 17.41 -13.07
CA GLY A 221 16.44 18.53 -12.15
C GLY A 221 15.01 18.50 -11.57
N ASP A 222 14.33 19.63 -11.63
CA ASP A 222 12.99 19.85 -11.07
C ASP A 222 11.86 19.31 -11.96
N THR A 223 12.18 18.58 -13.04
CA THR A 223 11.20 18.14 -14.05
C THR A 223 11.26 16.64 -14.25
N THR A 224 10.10 15.99 -14.28
CA THR A 224 9.92 14.57 -14.59
C THR A 224 9.03 14.44 -15.82
N ILE A 225 9.46 13.59 -16.76
CA ILE A 225 8.69 13.24 -17.96
C ILE A 225 8.18 11.82 -17.79
N PHE A 226 6.86 11.67 -17.75
CA PHE A 226 6.18 10.38 -17.76
C PHE A 226 5.85 9.99 -19.19
N THR A 227 6.21 8.78 -19.62
CA THR A 227 5.99 8.27 -20.97
C THR A 227 5.28 6.93 -20.94
N TYR A 228 4.16 6.86 -21.65
CA TYR A 228 3.37 5.66 -21.90
C TYR A 228 3.41 5.32 -23.40
N THR A 229 3.81 4.09 -23.73
CA THR A 229 3.68 3.56 -25.09
C THR A 229 2.44 2.67 -25.15
N PRO A 230 1.41 3.02 -25.94
CA PRO A 230 0.19 2.24 -26.02
C PRO A 230 0.44 0.80 -26.44
N ILE A 231 -0.04 -0.13 -25.62
CA ILE A 231 -0.10 -1.56 -25.97
C ILE A 231 -1.42 -1.92 -26.68
N ILE A 232 -2.39 -0.99 -26.71
CA ILE A 232 -3.67 -1.09 -27.42
C ILE A 232 -3.87 0.18 -28.26
N PRO A 233 -4.40 0.07 -29.48
CA PRO A 233 -4.83 1.20 -30.29
C PRO A 233 -5.77 2.16 -29.56
N TYR A 234 -5.58 3.46 -29.78
CA TYR A 234 -6.55 4.47 -29.36
C TYR A 234 -7.93 4.26 -30.00
N VAL A 235 -8.99 4.59 -29.25
CA VAL A 235 -10.38 4.60 -29.74
C VAL A 235 -10.76 5.99 -30.24
N LEU A 236 -11.93 6.14 -30.87
CA LEU A 236 -12.36 7.42 -31.47
C LEU A 236 -12.26 8.61 -30.49
N GLU A 237 -12.66 8.41 -29.23
CA GLU A 237 -12.60 9.41 -28.16
C GLU A 237 -11.79 8.85 -27.00
N ASN A 238 -10.69 9.51 -26.63
CA ASN A 238 -9.84 9.08 -25.53
C ASN A 238 -9.88 10.09 -24.39
N ILE A 239 -10.04 9.57 -23.19
CA ILE A 239 -10.02 10.33 -21.94
C ILE A 239 -8.85 9.82 -21.11
N LEU A 240 -7.93 10.73 -20.80
CA LEU A 240 -6.76 10.45 -19.97
C LEU A 240 -6.91 11.16 -18.64
N LEU A 241 -7.02 10.40 -17.56
CA LEU A 241 -6.95 10.90 -16.20
C LEU A 241 -5.52 10.69 -15.68
N PHE A 242 -4.84 11.80 -15.38
CA PHE A 242 -3.48 11.80 -14.86
C PHE A 242 -3.43 12.41 -13.46
N SER A 243 -2.67 11.80 -12.56
CA SER A 243 -2.37 12.33 -11.23
C SER A 243 -0.98 11.91 -10.79
N VAL A 244 -0.27 12.80 -10.09
CA VAL A 244 1.00 12.48 -9.43
C VAL A 244 1.21 13.41 -8.22
N SER A 245 1.89 12.93 -7.19
CA SER A 245 2.27 13.71 -6.02
C SER A 245 3.76 14.08 -6.01
N ASP A 246 4.09 15.10 -5.22
CA ASP A 246 5.45 15.30 -4.72
C ASP A 246 5.78 14.30 -3.59
N TYR A 247 6.96 14.44 -2.98
CA TYR A 247 7.37 13.61 -1.83
C TYR A 247 6.70 13.99 -0.50
N GLN A 248 5.94 15.08 -0.45
CA GLN A 248 5.15 15.52 0.70
C GLN A 248 3.65 15.30 0.50
N GLU A 249 3.29 14.46 -0.48
CA GLU A 249 1.93 14.04 -0.84
C GLU A 249 1.01 15.16 -1.39
N ASN A 250 1.55 16.35 -1.74
CA ASN A 250 0.78 17.33 -2.48
C ASN A 250 0.58 16.83 -3.92
N THR A 251 -0.67 16.77 -4.38
CA THR A 251 -1.03 16.10 -5.64
C THR A 251 -1.48 17.09 -6.72
N VAL A 252 -1.01 16.88 -7.95
CA VAL A 252 -1.62 17.44 -9.17
C VAL A 252 -2.49 16.40 -9.84
N ARG A 253 -3.64 16.81 -10.35
CA ARG A 253 -4.58 15.94 -11.06
C ARG A 253 -5.22 16.69 -12.21
N ASP A 254 -5.31 16.05 -13.36
CA ASP A 254 -5.92 16.60 -14.57
C ASP A 254 -6.63 15.54 -15.41
N THR A 255 -7.58 15.97 -16.24
CA THR A 255 -8.30 15.12 -17.20
C THR A 255 -8.14 15.73 -18.59
N HIS A 256 -7.55 14.95 -19.49
CA HIS A 256 -7.13 15.37 -20.83
C HIS A 256 -7.88 14.59 -21.90
N TYR A 257 -8.29 15.26 -22.97
CA TYR A 257 -9.11 14.67 -24.04
C TYR A 257 -8.41 14.74 -25.39
N PHE A 258 -8.46 13.66 -26.18
CA PHE A 258 -7.99 13.63 -27.56
C PHE A 258 -8.74 12.59 -28.39
N TYR A 259 -8.64 12.70 -29.72
CA TYR A 259 -9.39 11.89 -30.68
C TYR A 259 -8.47 11.04 -31.55
N TYR A 260 -8.96 9.90 -32.02
CA TYR A 260 -8.29 9.07 -33.03
C TYR A 260 -9.13 9.04 -34.30
N ALA A 261 -8.52 9.38 -35.45
CA ALA A 261 -9.17 9.22 -36.74
C ALA A 261 -8.92 7.82 -37.29
N LEU A 262 -10.01 7.07 -37.51
CA LEU A 262 -9.94 5.79 -38.22
C LEU A 262 -9.36 6.01 -39.63
N PRO A 263 -8.54 5.09 -40.14
CA PRO A 263 -8.11 5.12 -41.54
C PRO A 263 -9.33 5.15 -42.44
N ASP A 264 -9.36 6.05 -43.42
CA ASP A 264 -10.46 6.18 -44.38
C ASP A 264 -10.49 4.92 -45.27
N THR A 265 -11.18 3.88 -44.81
CA THR A 265 -11.45 2.67 -45.60
C THR A 265 -12.63 2.97 -46.49
N GLY A 266 -12.34 3.47 -47.69
CA GLY A 266 -13.33 3.60 -48.72
C GLY A 266 -14.05 2.26 -48.98
N ASP A 267 -15.37 2.35 -48.93
CA ASP A 267 -16.38 1.43 -49.47
C ASP A 267 -17.03 0.41 -48.53
N THR A 268 -18.34 0.33 -48.72
CA THR A 268 -19.40 -0.24 -47.90
C THR A 268 -19.69 -1.71 -48.22
N THR A 269 -19.58 -2.57 -47.21
CA THR A 269 -20.46 -3.72 -46.95
C THR A 269 -20.38 -4.02 -45.45
N SER A 270 -21.51 -4.01 -44.72
CA SER A 270 -21.51 -4.43 -43.31
C SER A 270 -21.09 -5.89 -43.24
N ASP A 271 -19.84 -6.11 -42.88
CA ASP A 271 -19.41 -7.40 -42.37
C ASP A 271 -19.93 -7.44 -40.93
N SER A 272 -20.99 -8.20 -40.70
CA SER A 272 -21.62 -8.36 -39.37
C SER A 272 -20.81 -9.28 -38.46
N LEU A 273 -19.52 -9.42 -38.76
CA LEU A 273 -18.60 -10.35 -38.15
C LEU A 273 -17.40 -9.56 -37.64
N HIS A 274 -17.14 -9.71 -36.34
CA HIS A 274 -16.15 -8.95 -35.61
C HIS A 274 -15.04 -9.87 -35.12
N THR A 275 -13.83 -9.32 -35.08
CA THR A 275 -12.65 -9.95 -34.48
C THR A 275 -12.39 -9.34 -33.13
N ILE A 276 -12.40 -10.18 -32.09
CA ILE A 276 -12.08 -9.80 -30.72
C ILE A 276 -10.71 -10.35 -30.36
N THR A 277 -9.77 -9.46 -30.09
CA THR A 277 -8.48 -9.84 -29.51
C THR A 277 -8.62 -9.85 -27.99
N CYS A 278 -8.03 -10.82 -27.30
CA CYS A 278 -7.93 -10.78 -25.85
C CYS A 278 -6.46 -10.75 -25.44
N MET A 279 -6.19 -10.06 -24.34
CA MET A 279 -4.89 -9.96 -23.68
C MET A 279 -5.06 -10.43 -22.24
N VAL A 280 -4.31 -11.44 -21.81
CA VAL A 280 -4.31 -11.91 -20.42
C VAL A 280 -2.97 -11.56 -19.79
N MET A 281 -3.01 -10.68 -18.80
CA MET A 281 -1.89 -10.31 -17.95
C MET A 281 -1.98 -11.04 -16.62
N LEU A 282 -0.84 -11.20 -15.95
CA LEU A 282 -0.75 -11.84 -14.64
C LEU A 282 -0.22 -10.83 -13.63
N ALA A 283 -0.88 -10.72 -12.48
CA ALA A 283 -0.53 -9.73 -11.46
C ALA A 283 0.83 -10.01 -10.77
N ASP A 284 1.39 -11.20 -10.95
CA ASP A 284 2.74 -11.56 -10.47
C ASP A 284 3.87 -11.13 -11.43
N PHE A 285 3.53 -10.38 -12.48
CA PHE A 285 4.46 -9.87 -13.49
C PHE A 285 5.27 -10.98 -14.20
N SER A 286 4.68 -12.16 -14.40
CA SER A 286 5.30 -13.22 -15.20
C SER A 286 5.74 -12.71 -16.58
N THR A 287 6.98 -13.02 -16.96
CA THR A 287 7.53 -12.69 -18.28
C THR A 287 7.02 -13.62 -19.39
N ASP A 288 6.37 -14.73 -19.03
CA ASP A 288 5.70 -15.64 -19.97
C ASP A 288 4.19 -15.68 -19.67
N LEU A 289 3.43 -15.04 -20.54
CA LEU A 289 1.97 -14.91 -20.46
C LEU A 289 1.25 -16.00 -21.27
N SER A 290 1.97 -16.97 -21.85
CA SER A 290 1.36 -18.04 -22.62
C SER A 290 0.60 -19.05 -21.76
N GLY A 291 -0.42 -19.68 -22.33
CA GLY A 291 -1.16 -20.78 -21.70
C GLY A 291 -2.32 -20.39 -20.79
N SER A 292 -2.69 -19.11 -20.72
CA SER A 292 -3.99 -18.70 -20.19
C SER A 292 -5.08 -19.05 -21.22
N MET A 293 -6.23 -19.53 -20.78
CA MET A 293 -7.36 -19.88 -21.65
C MET A 293 -8.44 -18.81 -21.53
N VAL A 294 -8.91 -18.27 -22.64
CA VAL A 294 -10.12 -17.43 -22.70
C VAL A 294 -11.22 -18.23 -23.39
N GLU A 295 -12.42 -18.23 -22.82
CA GLU A 295 -13.60 -18.96 -23.33
C GLU A 295 -14.77 -17.99 -23.52
N ILE A 296 -15.53 -18.14 -24.61
CA ILE A 296 -16.83 -17.49 -24.80
C ILE A 296 -17.92 -18.48 -24.37
N LEU A 297 -18.55 -18.23 -23.23
CA LEU A 297 -19.41 -19.20 -22.56
C LEU A 297 -20.65 -19.58 -23.37
N GLU A 298 -21.26 -18.64 -24.08
CA GLU A 298 -22.48 -18.85 -24.87
C GLU A 298 -22.23 -19.74 -26.09
N LEU A 299 -21.02 -19.68 -26.64
CA LEU A 299 -20.61 -20.41 -27.84
C LEU A 299 -19.83 -21.70 -27.51
N GLY A 300 -19.29 -21.81 -26.29
CA GLY A 300 -18.43 -22.92 -25.88
C GLY A 300 -17.13 -23.00 -26.70
N ILE A 301 -16.66 -21.88 -27.23
CA ILE A 301 -15.39 -21.77 -27.97
C ILE A 301 -14.34 -21.12 -27.08
N TYR A 302 -13.08 -21.51 -27.26
CA TYR A 302 -11.97 -20.98 -26.47
C TYR A 302 -10.71 -20.82 -27.33
N ASP A 303 -9.81 -19.96 -26.88
CA ASP A 303 -8.46 -19.82 -27.39
C ASP A 303 -7.45 -19.70 -26.23
N THR A 304 -6.18 -19.96 -26.50
CA THR A 304 -5.11 -19.91 -25.50
C THR A 304 -4.09 -18.83 -25.84
N THR A 305 -3.61 -18.12 -24.83
CA THR A 305 -2.68 -17.02 -25.02
C THR A 305 -1.31 -17.45 -25.50
N ASP A 306 -0.71 -16.64 -26.38
CA ASP A 306 0.70 -16.73 -26.76
C ASP A 306 1.63 -16.12 -25.70
N MET A 307 2.95 -16.08 -25.95
CA MET A 307 3.94 -15.56 -24.99
C MET A 307 3.71 -14.09 -24.60
N SER A 308 2.99 -13.32 -25.43
CA SER A 308 2.62 -11.93 -25.16
C SER A 308 1.27 -11.79 -24.43
N GLY A 309 0.63 -12.91 -24.10
CA GLY A 309 -0.67 -12.92 -23.43
C GLY A 309 -1.83 -12.80 -24.40
N ARG A 310 -1.60 -12.89 -25.72
CA ARG A 310 -2.61 -12.61 -26.74
C ARG A 310 -3.35 -13.87 -27.20
N CYS A 311 -4.67 -13.80 -27.31
CA CYS A 311 -5.50 -14.79 -28.03
C CYS A 311 -6.56 -14.06 -28.90
N VAL A 312 -7.17 -14.74 -29.87
CA VAL A 312 -8.05 -14.10 -30.87
C VAL A 312 -9.29 -14.94 -31.16
N PHE A 313 -10.45 -14.28 -31.14
CA PHE A 313 -11.71 -14.82 -31.62
C PHE A 313 -12.11 -14.07 -32.89
N ASP A 314 -12.06 -14.75 -34.02
CA ASP A 314 -12.49 -14.20 -35.30
C ASP A 314 -13.94 -14.56 -35.60
N SER A 315 -14.60 -13.72 -36.40
CA SER A 315 -15.93 -13.99 -36.96
C SER A 315 -17.05 -14.13 -35.93
N LEU A 316 -17.08 -13.26 -34.92
CA LEU A 316 -18.18 -13.18 -33.96
C LEU A 316 -19.31 -12.30 -34.52
N GLU A 317 -20.55 -12.79 -34.47
CA GLU A 317 -21.72 -12.00 -34.84
C GLU A 317 -21.98 -10.87 -33.84
N GLU A 318 -22.82 -9.90 -34.21
CA GLU A 318 -23.26 -8.88 -33.26
C GLU A 318 -24.20 -9.48 -32.19
N ASP A 319 -23.68 -9.68 -30.98
CA ASP A 319 -24.47 -10.15 -29.84
C ASP A 319 -23.76 -9.84 -28.51
N THR A 320 -24.41 -10.17 -27.39
CA THR A 320 -23.81 -10.13 -26.05
C THR A 320 -23.13 -11.46 -25.73
N TYR A 321 -21.85 -11.40 -25.37
CA TYR A 321 -21.04 -12.57 -25.03
C TYR A 321 -20.37 -12.40 -23.66
N THR A 322 -20.20 -13.51 -22.96
CA THR A 322 -19.45 -13.60 -21.71
C THR A 322 -18.11 -14.27 -21.98
N PHE A 323 -17.05 -13.50 -21.82
CA PHE A 323 -15.67 -13.96 -21.97
C PHE A 323 -15.11 -14.30 -20.59
N LYS A 324 -14.61 -15.52 -20.42
CA LYS A 324 -14.00 -16.01 -19.18
C LYS A 324 -12.53 -16.36 -19.42
N ALA A 325 -11.63 -15.66 -18.73
CA ALA A 325 -10.20 -15.98 -18.70
C ALA A 325 -9.85 -16.84 -17.49
N THR A 326 -9.03 -17.86 -17.71
CA THR A 326 -8.57 -18.81 -16.69
C THR A 326 -7.10 -19.13 -16.89
N ARG A 327 -6.37 -19.38 -15.78
CA ARG A 327 -5.02 -19.91 -15.81
C ARG A 327 -4.78 -20.78 -14.58
N PRO A 328 -4.18 -21.98 -14.70
CA PRO A 328 -3.80 -22.76 -13.54
C PRO A 328 -2.89 -21.95 -12.62
N GLY A 329 -3.22 -21.87 -11.33
CA GLY A 329 -2.47 -21.04 -10.39
C GLY A 329 -3.00 -19.61 -10.22
N TYR A 330 -4.07 -19.22 -10.92
CA TYR A 330 -4.64 -17.87 -10.85
C TYR A 330 -6.18 -17.90 -10.71
N MET A 331 -6.74 -16.82 -10.18
CA MET A 331 -8.19 -16.59 -10.17
C MET A 331 -8.70 -16.46 -11.60
N SER A 332 -9.88 -17.03 -11.90
CA SER A 332 -10.55 -16.73 -13.16
C SER A 332 -11.22 -15.36 -13.10
N GLN A 333 -11.23 -14.64 -14.22
CA GLN A 333 -12.04 -13.45 -14.41
C GLN A 333 -13.02 -13.68 -15.57
N ASP A 334 -14.21 -13.08 -15.48
CA ASP A 334 -15.16 -13.04 -16.58
C ASP A 334 -15.75 -11.63 -16.77
N THR A 335 -16.15 -11.34 -18.00
CA THR A 335 -16.78 -10.08 -18.38
C THR A 335 -17.81 -10.31 -19.47
N THR A 336 -18.91 -9.57 -19.42
CA THR A 336 -19.98 -9.63 -20.42
C THR A 336 -19.94 -8.37 -21.27
N VAL A 337 -19.82 -8.52 -22.59
CA VAL A 337 -19.67 -7.41 -23.54
C VAL A 337 -20.61 -7.59 -24.73
N TYR A 338 -21.18 -6.48 -25.20
CA TYR A 338 -21.90 -6.44 -26.47
C TYR A 338 -20.90 -6.21 -27.61
N VAL A 339 -20.82 -7.17 -28.52
CA VAL A 339 -19.94 -7.10 -29.69
C VAL A 339 -20.67 -6.42 -30.83
N ASP A 340 -20.19 -5.25 -31.24
CA ASP A 340 -20.70 -4.48 -32.40
C ASP A 340 -19.60 -3.95 -33.32
N SER A 341 -18.35 -4.22 -32.95
CA SER A 341 -17.13 -3.77 -33.62
C SER A 341 -15.95 -4.64 -33.19
N ASN A 342 -14.82 -4.53 -33.90
CA ASN A 342 -13.57 -5.16 -33.48
C ASN A 342 -13.01 -4.42 -32.25
N PHE A 343 -12.67 -5.14 -31.19
CA PHE A 343 -12.00 -4.56 -30.02
C PHE A 343 -11.05 -5.54 -29.33
N THR A 344 -10.34 -5.05 -28.32
CA THR A 344 -9.46 -5.85 -27.47
C THR A 344 -10.01 -5.91 -26.05
N LEU A 345 -10.13 -7.13 -25.50
CA LEU A 345 -10.40 -7.37 -24.08
C LEU A 345 -9.11 -7.57 -23.32
N ILE A 346 -9.03 -7.04 -22.09
CA ILE A 346 -7.94 -7.34 -21.18
C ILE A 346 -8.49 -8.07 -19.96
N PHE A 347 -7.79 -9.11 -19.55
CA PHE A 347 -7.93 -9.77 -18.26
C PHE A 347 -6.65 -9.59 -17.46
N LEU A 348 -6.77 -9.27 -16.18
CA LEU A 348 -5.66 -9.31 -15.23
C LEU A 348 -5.94 -10.43 -14.24
N LEU A 349 -5.28 -11.57 -14.40
CA LEU A 349 -5.46 -12.69 -13.48
C LEU A 349 -4.51 -12.52 -12.30
N GLU A 350 -5.08 -12.51 -11.10
CA GLU A 350 -4.30 -12.50 -9.86
C GLU A 350 -3.92 -13.94 -9.51
N PRO A 351 -2.69 -14.19 -9.00
CA PRO A 351 -2.32 -15.52 -8.56
C PRO A 351 -3.26 -16.00 -7.45
N TYR A 352 -3.47 -17.31 -7.35
CA TYR A 352 -3.96 -17.88 -6.10
C TYR A 352 -2.93 -17.50 -5.04
N ASP A 353 -3.29 -16.62 -4.11
CA ASP A 353 -2.45 -16.38 -2.96
C ASP A 353 -2.31 -17.72 -2.22
N SER A 354 -1.09 -18.26 -2.17
CA SER A 354 -0.83 -19.65 -1.73
C SER A 354 -0.96 -19.86 -0.23
N GLY A 355 -1.50 -18.90 0.50
CA GLY A 355 -1.91 -19.06 1.89
C GLY A 355 -3.36 -19.52 1.95
N ALA A 356 -3.62 -20.64 2.61
CA ALA A 356 -4.95 -20.86 3.14
C ALA A 356 -5.24 -19.77 4.19
N PHE A 357 -6.45 -19.23 4.16
CA PHE A 357 -6.90 -18.26 5.15
C PHE A 357 -7.46 -18.99 6.34
N ILE A 358 -7.12 -18.54 7.54
CA ILE A 358 -7.73 -19.08 8.75
C ILE A 358 -9.04 -18.35 8.99
N VAL A 359 -10.15 -19.08 8.90
CA VAL A 359 -11.43 -18.64 9.44
C VAL A 359 -11.63 -19.29 10.80
N SER A 360 -11.44 -18.52 11.87
CA SER A 360 -11.57 -18.99 13.24
C SER A 360 -12.71 -18.30 13.97
N GLY A 361 -13.06 -18.81 15.14
CA GLY A 361 -14.03 -18.14 16.00
C GLY A 361 -14.50 -18.98 17.15
N THR A 362 -15.55 -18.51 17.80
CA THR A 362 -16.17 -19.18 18.95
C THR A 362 -17.66 -19.40 18.72
N ILE A 363 -18.14 -20.56 19.17
CA ILE A 363 -19.57 -20.89 19.26
C ILE A 363 -19.99 -20.76 20.72
N THR A 364 -21.03 -19.97 20.95
CA THR A 364 -21.70 -19.89 22.26
C THR A 364 -23.05 -20.58 22.18
N LEU A 365 -23.36 -21.40 23.17
CA LEU A 365 -24.63 -22.12 23.28
C LEU A 365 -25.48 -21.47 24.37
N GLU A 366 -26.66 -20.98 24.00
CA GLU A 366 -27.52 -20.30 24.98
C GLU A 366 -27.95 -21.25 26.11
N GLY A 367 -27.75 -20.80 27.36
CA GLY A 367 -28.13 -21.58 28.54
C GLY A 367 -27.12 -22.66 28.95
N VAL A 368 -26.04 -22.84 28.19
CA VAL A 368 -24.94 -23.74 28.54
C VAL A 368 -23.79 -22.92 29.11
N SER A 369 -23.35 -23.29 30.32
CA SER A 369 -22.15 -22.73 30.94
C SER A 369 -21.19 -23.88 31.25
N GLY A 370 -20.07 -23.97 30.52
CA GLY A 370 -19.12 -25.06 30.70
C GLY A 370 -18.54 -25.52 29.38
N ASP A 371 -18.68 -26.81 29.10
CA ASP A 371 -18.18 -27.46 27.89
C ASP A 371 -19.03 -27.05 26.68
N LEU A 372 -18.39 -26.38 25.72
CA LEU A 372 -18.98 -25.93 24.45
C LEU A 372 -18.50 -26.76 23.26
N SER A 373 -17.84 -27.91 23.51
CA SER A 373 -17.26 -28.74 22.46
C SER A 373 -18.32 -29.46 21.62
N ASN A 374 -17.88 -29.97 20.46
CA ASN A 374 -18.67 -30.77 19.52
C ASN A 374 -19.74 -30.01 18.71
N SER A 375 -19.76 -28.67 18.78
CA SER A 375 -20.41 -27.89 17.72
C SER A 375 -19.63 -28.09 16.41
N ILE A 376 -20.32 -28.37 15.32
CA ILE A 376 -19.75 -28.60 13.98
C ILE A 376 -19.82 -27.29 13.20
N VAL A 377 -18.71 -26.88 12.59
CA VAL A 377 -18.66 -25.71 11.70
C VAL A 377 -18.31 -26.18 10.30
N THR A 378 -19.16 -25.85 9.32
CA THR A 378 -18.98 -26.24 7.92
C THR A 378 -18.91 -25.01 7.04
N ALA A 379 -17.84 -24.83 6.28
CA ALA A 379 -17.72 -23.82 5.22
C ALA A 379 -17.87 -24.45 3.83
N ILE A 380 -18.71 -23.85 2.98
CA ILE A 380 -18.97 -24.29 1.60
C ILE A 380 -18.77 -23.09 0.66
N GLY A 381 -17.78 -23.19 -0.22
CA GLY A 381 -17.57 -22.25 -1.33
C GLY A 381 -18.27 -22.70 -2.62
N MET A 382 -18.42 -21.80 -3.59
CA MET A 382 -18.86 -22.18 -4.94
C MET A 382 -17.84 -23.16 -5.53
N ASP A 383 -18.31 -24.36 -5.90
CA ASP A 383 -17.50 -25.46 -6.46
C ASP A 383 -16.39 -26.04 -5.55
N SER A 384 -16.48 -25.82 -4.23
CA SER A 384 -15.51 -26.32 -3.25
C SER A 384 -16.02 -27.53 -2.45
N ILE A 385 -15.11 -28.38 -2.00
CA ILE A 385 -15.42 -29.44 -1.02
C ILE A 385 -15.72 -28.76 0.33
N PRO A 386 -16.76 -29.19 1.08
CA PRO A 386 -17.03 -28.65 2.40
C PRO A 386 -15.82 -28.80 3.34
N ILE A 387 -15.47 -27.72 4.01
CA ILE A 387 -14.40 -27.67 5.02
C ILE A 387 -15.07 -27.70 6.38
N ILE A 388 -14.65 -28.62 7.24
CA ILE A 388 -15.35 -28.92 8.48
C ILE A 388 -14.36 -28.90 9.65
N ASP A 389 -14.76 -28.27 10.75
CA ASP A 389 -14.09 -28.37 12.03
C ASP A 389 -15.11 -28.58 13.16
N THR A 390 -14.64 -29.03 14.31
CA THR A 390 -15.44 -29.23 15.52
C THR A 390 -14.85 -28.46 16.68
N THR A 391 -15.70 -27.73 17.37
CA THR A 391 -15.30 -26.88 18.49
C THR A 391 -14.67 -27.64 19.66
N ASP A 392 -13.70 -27.00 20.31
CA ASP A 392 -13.14 -27.47 21.59
C ASP A 392 -14.01 -27.08 22.79
N MET A 393 -13.58 -27.39 24.03
CA MET A 393 -14.36 -27.11 25.25
C MET A 393 -14.64 -25.62 25.47
N THR A 394 -13.88 -24.73 24.85
CA THR A 394 -14.08 -23.27 24.91
C THR A 394 -15.02 -22.76 23.82
N GLY A 395 -15.45 -23.64 22.91
CA GLY A 395 -16.25 -23.32 21.74
C GLY A 395 -15.40 -22.83 20.57
N TYR A 396 -14.07 -22.92 20.62
CA TYR A 396 -13.18 -22.44 19.57
C TYR A 396 -13.15 -23.40 18.38
N TYR A 397 -13.22 -22.86 17.16
CA TYR A 397 -13.02 -23.60 15.91
C TYR A 397 -12.05 -22.86 14.99
N GLU A 398 -11.47 -23.61 14.04
CA GLU A 398 -10.55 -23.13 13.03
C GLU A 398 -10.74 -23.86 11.70
N LEU A 399 -11.10 -23.12 10.65
CA LEU A 399 -11.24 -23.63 9.28
C LEU A 399 -10.12 -23.07 8.42
N GLU A 400 -9.33 -23.97 7.83
CA GLU A 400 -8.32 -23.63 6.83
C GLU A 400 -9.00 -23.51 5.45
N ILE A 401 -9.28 -22.28 5.02
CA ILE A 401 -9.95 -21.99 3.77
C ILE A 401 -8.92 -21.90 2.64
N PRO A 402 -8.90 -22.85 1.69
CA PRO A 402 -7.82 -22.99 0.74
C PRO A 402 -7.84 -21.95 -0.39
N LEU A 403 -8.99 -21.29 -0.61
CA LEU A 403 -9.19 -20.34 -1.70
C LEU A 403 -9.91 -19.11 -1.15
N PHE A 404 -9.47 -17.91 -1.52
CA PHE A 404 -10.26 -16.70 -1.30
C PHE A 404 -11.60 -16.84 -2.03
N GLY A 405 -12.65 -16.18 -1.54
CA GLY A 405 -13.95 -16.19 -2.23
C GLY A 405 -15.13 -16.08 -1.29
N MET A 406 -16.32 -16.28 -1.85
CA MET A 406 -17.56 -16.27 -1.09
C MET A 406 -17.85 -17.66 -0.51
N TYR A 407 -18.02 -17.73 0.80
CA TYR A 407 -18.35 -18.96 1.50
C TYR A 407 -19.62 -18.79 2.34
N LEU A 408 -20.41 -19.86 2.38
CA LEU A 408 -21.46 -20.08 3.36
C LEU A 408 -20.88 -20.87 4.52
N ILE A 409 -20.87 -20.31 5.74
CA ILE A 409 -20.39 -20.98 6.95
C ILE A 409 -21.58 -21.27 7.85
N THR A 410 -21.77 -22.53 8.22
CA THR A 410 -22.86 -22.99 9.09
C THR A 410 -22.29 -23.59 10.36
N ALA A 411 -22.80 -23.16 11.51
CA ALA A 411 -22.53 -23.73 12.82
C ALA A 411 -23.74 -24.53 13.29
N GLU A 412 -23.51 -25.77 13.70
CA GLU A 412 -24.54 -26.71 14.18
C GLU A 412 -24.13 -27.33 15.50
N HIS A 413 -25.10 -27.58 16.39
CA HIS A 413 -24.91 -28.37 17.61
C HIS A 413 -26.20 -29.14 17.90
N GLU A 414 -26.08 -30.37 18.42
CA GLU A 414 -27.24 -31.21 18.77
C GLU A 414 -28.18 -30.47 19.75
N ASP A 415 -29.49 -30.50 19.48
CA ASP A 415 -30.56 -29.79 20.21
C ASP A 415 -30.55 -28.25 20.10
N PHE A 416 -29.74 -27.67 19.21
CA PHE A 416 -29.72 -26.23 18.93
C PHE A 416 -30.04 -25.92 17.46
N ILE A 417 -30.62 -24.74 17.23
CA ILE A 417 -30.89 -24.22 15.89
C ILE A 417 -29.56 -23.84 15.23
N PRO A 418 -29.27 -24.31 14.01
CA PRO A 418 -28.11 -23.87 13.24
C PRO A 418 -28.09 -22.36 12.99
N ASP A 419 -26.89 -21.77 13.01
CA ASP A 419 -26.67 -20.39 12.59
C ASP A 419 -25.73 -20.36 11.38
N THR A 420 -25.91 -19.39 10.48
CA THR A 420 -25.21 -19.36 9.19
C THR A 420 -24.70 -17.96 8.88
N ALA A 421 -23.45 -17.85 8.47
CA ALA A 421 -22.81 -16.63 7.98
C ALA A 421 -22.48 -16.77 6.49
N ILE A 422 -22.49 -15.63 5.77
CA ILE A 422 -21.96 -15.54 4.41
C ILE A 422 -20.88 -14.47 4.45
N GLY A 423 -19.69 -14.79 3.99
CA GLY A 423 -18.55 -13.87 3.97
C GLY A 423 -17.76 -14.02 2.68
N MET A 424 -17.12 -12.92 2.27
CA MET A 424 -16.06 -12.95 1.29
C MET A 424 -14.74 -12.95 2.05
N PHE A 425 -13.98 -14.04 1.95
CA PHE A 425 -12.74 -14.23 2.70
C PHE A 425 -11.56 -14.06 1.76
N TYR A 426 -10.67 -13.13 2.10
CA TYR A 426 -9.43 -12.81 1.38
C TYR A 426 -8.28 -12.50 2.35
N THR A 427 -8.53 -12.64 3.66
CA THR A 427 -7.56 -12.60 4.77
C THR A 427 -8.07 -13.51 5.89
N ASP A 428 -7.21 -13.81 6.87
CA ASP A 428 -7.65 -14.41 8.13
C ASP A 428 -8.81 -13.61 8.73
N THR A 429 -9.86 -14.31 9.16
CA THR A 429 -11.12 -13.68 9.57
C THR A 429 -11.72 -14.40 10.78
N THR A 430 -12.26 -13.64 11.72
CA THR A 430 -12.98 -14.20 12.86
C THR A 430 -14.50 -14.17 12.64
N VAL A 431 -15.16 -15.31 12.73
CA VAL A 431 -16.62 -15.44 12.63
C VAL A 431 -17.14 -16.10 13.91
N ASN A 432 -18.05 -15.46 14.63
CA ASN A 432 -18.59 -16.02 15.88
C ASN A 432 -20.07 -16.39 15.70
N PHE A 433 -20.48 -17.50 16.31
CA PHE A 433 -21.86 -17.97 16.26
C PHE A 433 -22.48 -18.02 17.67
N HIS A 434 -23.79 -17.81 17.69
CA HIS A 434 -24.59 -17.97 18.90
C HIS A 434 -25.79 -18.86 18.58
N LEU A 435 -25.81 -20.07 19.13
CA LEU A 435 -26.87 -21.03 18.87
C LEU A 435 -27.90 -21.02 20.01
N MET A 436 -29.18 -21.12 19.64
CA MET A 436 -30.30 -21.17 20.57
C MET A 436 -30.88 -22.59 20.65
N PRO A 437 -31.29 -23.07 21.84
CA PRO A 437 -31.94 -24.38 21.99
C PRO A 437 -33.22 -24.50 21.16
N GLU A 438 -33.42 -25.65 20.50
CA GLU A 438 -34.62 -25.92 19.69
C GLU A 438 -35.92 -25.91 20.52
N ASP A 439 -35.84 -26.28 21.80
CA ASP A 439 -36.99 -26.36 22.71
C ASP A 439 -37.56 -24.99 23.11
N LYS A 440 -36.78 -23.91 23.00
CA LYS A 440 -37.28 -22.53 23.16
C LYS A 440 -38.21 -22.07 22.03
N ILE A 441 -38.27 -22.79 20.91
CA ILE A 441 -39.21 -22.52 19.81
C ILE A 441 -40.64 -23.03 20.14
N ALA A 442 -40.77 -23.99 21.06
CA ALA A 442 -42.03 -24.71 21.28
C ALA A 442 -43.16 -23.87 21.90
N GLU A 443 -42.90 -22.66 22.42
CA GLU A 443 -43.93 -21.81 23.05
C GLU A 443 -44.70 -20.86 22.11
N LYS A 444 -44.34 -20.74 20.82
CA LYS A 444 -45.03 -19.82 19.87
C LYS A 444 -45.61 -20.48 18.61
N LYS A 445 -45.94 -21.78 18.67
CA LYS A 445 -46.44 -22.58 17.54
C LYS A 445 -47.85 -22.24 17.02
N ASN A 446 -48.43 -21.09 17.36
CA ASN A 446 -49.89 -20.86 17.21
C ASN A 446 -50.35 -19.64 16.39
N ASP A 447 -49.46 -18.85 15.78
CA ASP A 447 -49.89 -17.77 14.87
C ASP A 447 -49.20 -17.87 13.51
N GLU A 448 -49.99 -18.19 12.47
CA GLU A 448 -49.62 -18.39 11.05
C GLU A 448 -49.10 -17.12 10.33
N LYS A 449 -48.24 -16.30 10.94
CA LYS A 449 -47.71 -15.10 10.29
C LYS A 449 -46.24 -15.28 9.92
N ARG A 450 -45.94 -15.05 8.63
CA ARG A 450 -44.58 -15.08 8.06
C ARG A 450 -43.68 -14.04 8.74
N LEU A 451 -42.40 -14.37 8.88
CA LEU A 451 -41.37 -13.45 9.37
C LEU A 451 -41.29 -12.24 8.43
N TYR A 452 -41.40 -11.04 8.99
CA TYR A 452 -41.21 -9.78 8.28
C TYR A 452 -40.10 -8.98 8.94
N LEU A 453 -39.18 -8.48 8.12
CA LEU A 453 -38.11 -7.59 8.52
C LEU A 453 -38.04 -6.39 7.56
N SER A 454 -37.97 -5.20 8.14
CA SER A 454 -37.61 -3.97 7.45
C SER A 454 -36.56 -3.24 8.29
N ALA A 455 -35.50 -2.77 7.64
CA ALA A 455 -34.51 -1.88 8.24
C ALA A 455 -34.21 -0.78 7.23
N HIS A 456 -34.22 0.47 7.69
CA HIS A 456 -33.87 1.63 6.87
C HIS A 456 -33.23 2.72 7.73
N SER A 457 -32.29 3.46 7.15
CA SER A 457 -31.83 4.73 7.72
C SER A 457 -32.90 5.80 7.49
N ASP A 458 -33.06 6.71 8.45
CA ASP A 458 -33.88 7.90 8.23
C ASP A 458 -33.23 8.81 7.16
N MET A 459 -34.03 9.70 6.56
CA MET A 459 -33.58 10.60 5.48
C MET A 459 -32.43 11.53 5.90
N TRP A 460 -32.11 11.60 7.20
CA TRP A 460 -31.11 12.48 7.79
C TRP A 460 -29.93 11.70 8.39
N GLY A 461 -29.92 10.36 8.26
CA GLY A 461 -28.83 9.48 8.69
C GLY A 461 -28.67 9.29 10.20
N ASN A 462 -29.52 9.89 11.04
CA ASN A 462 -29.34 9.95 12.48
C ASN A 462 -29.67 8.64 13.22
N TYR A 463 -30.59 7.84 12.67
CA TYR A 463 -30.95 6.54 13.26
C TYR A 463 -31.34 5.52 12.21
N VAL A 464 -31.11 4.25 12.54
CA VAL A 464 -31.63 3.11 11.80
C VAL A 464 -32.91 2.64 12.48
N SER A 465 -34.01 2.65 11.74
CA SER A 465 -35.29 2.12 12.18
C SER A 465 -35.44 0.67 11.73
N ILE A 466 -35.58 -0.23 12.70
CA ILE A 466 -35.74 -1.66 12.50
C ILE A 466 -37.15 -2.07 12.92
N THR A 467 -37.86 -2.72 12.02
CA THR A 467 -39.17 -3.33 12.28
C THR A 467 -39.07 -4.82 12.02
N ALA A 468 -39.32 -5.63 13.04
CA ALA A 468 -39.38 -7.08 12.89
C ALA A 468 -40.66 -7.64 13.51
N ILE A 469 -41.39 -8.43 12.72
CA ILE A 469 -42.69 -9.01 13.09
C ILE A 469 -42.55 -10.52 13.01
N ASN A 470 -42.99 -11.20 14.08
CA ASN A 470 -42.78 -12.65 14.29
C ASN A 470 -41.29 -13.07 14.30
N ALA A 471 -40.40 -12.12 14.54
CA ALA A 471 -39.03 -12.43 14.92
C ALA A 471 -39.02 -12.89 16.37
N ILE A 472 -38.16 -13.85 16.68
CA ILE A 472 -37.76 -14.25 18.03
C ILE A 472 -36.47 -13.53 18.44
N TYR A 473 -35.62 -13.22 17.46
CA TYR A 473 -34.33 -12.56 17.66
C TYR A 473 -33.99 -11.68 16.47
N VAL A 474 -33.33 -10.54 16.73
CA VAL A 474 -32.78 -9.68 15.69
C VAL A 474 -31.34 -9.31 16.03
N GLY A 475 -30.41 -9.57 15.11
CA GLY A 475 -29.01 -9.17 15.21
C GLY A 475 -28.64 -8.13 14.14
N ILE A 476 -27.74 -7.22 14.49
CA ILE A 476 -27.10 -6.27 13.57
C ILE A 476 -25.63 -6.67 13.49
N TYR A 477 -25.17 -6.91 12.26
CA TYR A 477 -23.82 -7.36 11.98
C TYR A 477 -23.12 -6.34 11.07
N ASP A 478 -21.83 -6.10 11.27
CA ASP A 478 -21.05 -5.27 10.34
C ASP A 478 -20.70 -6.04 9.04
N ILE A 479 -19.96 -5.40 8.12
CA ILE A 479 -19.54 -6.05 6.86
C ILE A 479 -18.68 -7.29 7.05
N SER A 480 -17.99 -7.42 8.18
CA SER A 480 -17.17 -8.59 8.50
C SER A 480 -18.00 -9.74 9.07
N GLY A 481 -19.30 -9.52 9.31
CA GLY A 481 -20.18 -10.50 9.93
C GLY A 481 -20.11 -10.51 11.46
N LYS A 482 -19.38 -9.56 12.08
CA LYS A 482 -19.31 -9.45 13.54
C LYS A 482 -20.62 -8.86 14.08
N LEU A 483 -21.20 -9.50 15.09
CA LEU A 483 -22.40 -9.01 15.79
C LEU A 483 -22.07 -7.70 16.53
N VAL A 484 -22.70 -6.62 16.12
CA VAL A 484 -22.55 -5.27 16.70
C VAL A 484 -23.64 -5.00 17.73
N HIS A 485 -24.85 -5.50 17.49
CA HIS A 485 -25.98 -5.30 18.39
C HIS A 485 -27.04 -6.39 18.25
N SER A 486 -27.85 -6.65 19.28
CA SER A 486 -28.93 -7.63 19.20
C SER A 486 -30.12 -7.36 20.11
N PHE A 487 -31.26 -7.95 19.76
CA PHE A 487 -32.54 -7.82 20.45
C PHE A 487 -33.26 -9.15 20.53
N GLN A 488 -33.75 -9.50 21.72
CA GLN A 488 -34.75 -10.56 21.90
C GLN A 488 -36.14 -9.99 21.63
N CYS A 489 -36.93 -10.72 20.83
CA CYS A 489 -38.25 -10.26 20.39
C CYS A 489 -39.35 -11.05 21.10
N THR A 490 -39.93 -10.44 22.14
CA THR A 490 -41.09 -11.03 22.83
C THR A 490 -42.40 -10.79 22.06
N ASP A 491 -42.47 -9.71 21.28
CA ASP A 491 -43.56 -9.32 20.38
C ASP A 491 -43.00 -8.65 19.11
N ASN A 492 -43.87 -8.13 18.23
CA ASN A 492 -43.44 -7.30 17.10
C ASN A 492 -42.62 -6.12 17.61
N ILE A 493 -41.40 -6.00 17.11
CA ILE A 493 -40.47 -4.95 17.52
C ILE A 493 -40.47 -3.80 16.50
N HIS A 494 -40.46 -2.59 17.04
CA HIS A 494 -40.03 -1.38 16.34
C HIS A 494 -38.92 -0.77 17.19
N TYR A 495 -37.71 -0.74 16.67
CA TYR A 495 -36.52 -0.30 17.39
C TYR A 495 -35.75 0.72 16.57
N ASN A 496 -35.31 1.80 17.23
CA ASN A 496 -34.45 2.80 16.63
C ASN A 496 -33.09 2.74 17.31
N ILE A 497 -32.03 2.52 16.53
CA ILE A 497 -30.65 2.58 17.00
C ILE A 497 -29.97 3.82 16.43
N SER A 498 -29.28 4.58 17.29
CA SER A 498 -28.63 5.82 16.87
C SER A 498 -27.38 5.53 16.05
N GLN A 499 -27.05 6.43 15.12
CA GLN A 499 -25.84 6.33 14.30
C GLN A 499 -24.56 6.33 15.15
N GLU A 500 -24.53 7.05 16.27
CA GLU A 500 -23.38 7.07 17.19
C GLU A 500 -23.07 5.69 17.77
N GLN A 501 -24.07 4.80 17.87
CA GLN A 501 -23.90 3.45 18.41
C GLN A 501 -23.41 2.44 17.37
N LEU A 502 -23.67 2.67 16.08
CA LEU A 502 -23.25 1.76 15.01
C LEU A 502 -21.97 2.25 14.32
N GLY A 503 -21.81 3.56 14.13
CA GLY A 503 -20.80 4.14 13.24
C GLY A 503 -21.27 4.21 11.78
N SER A 504 -20.46 4.84 10.92
CA SER A 504 -20.67 4.81 9.47
C SER A 504 -20.14 3.50 8.90
N GLY A 505 -20.90 2.90 7.99
CA GLY A 505 -20.54 1.59 7.44
C GLY A 505 -21.74 0.89 6.81
N ILE A 506 -21.47 -0.29 6.28
CA ILE A 506 -22.51 -1.19 5.77
C ILE A 506 -22.78 -2.24 6.86
N TYR A 507 -24.05 -2.51 7.12
CA TYR A 507 -24.47 -3.48 8.12
C TYR A 507 -25.53 -4.42 7.55
N TYR A 508 -25.65 -5.60 8.14
CA TYR A 508 -26.69 -6.58 7.87
C TYR A 508 -27.55 -6.71 9.12
N VAL A 509 -28.85 -6.41 8.98
CA VAL A 509 -29.84 -6.69 10.03
C VAL A 509 -30.46 -8.04 9.70
N ARG A 510 -30.37 -8.98 10.63
CA ARG A 510 -30.96 -10.32 10.49
C ARG A 510 -32.04 -10.51 11.54
N ALA A 511 -33.22 -10.90 11.09
CA ALA A 511 -34.29 -11.34 11.97
C ALA A 511 -34.44 -12.84 11.82
N PHE A 512 -34.51 -13.51 12.95
CA PHE A 512 -34.71 -14.94 13.06
C PHE A 512 -36.14 -15.15 13.53
N GLY A 513 -36.91 -15.87 12.73
CA GLY A 513 -38.25 -16.32 13.04
C GLY A 513 -38.22 -17.80 13.37
N ILE A 514 -39.41 -18.37 13.56
CA ILE A 514 -39.58 -19.78 13.94
C ILE A 514 -39.11 -20.75 12.85
N ASP A 515 -39.38 -20.42 11.57
CA ASP A 515 -39.09 -21.28 10.42
C ASP A 515 -38.36 -20.52 9.27
N ASP A 516 -37.95 -19.28 9.50
CA ASP A 516 -37.44 -18.40 8.44
C ASP A 516 -36.40 -17.43 9.03
N VAL A 517 -35.42 -17.04 8.20
CA VAL A 517 -34.44 -16.00 8.52
C VAL A 517 -34.52 -14.95 7.42
N ARG A 518 -34.65 -13.68 7.83
CA ARG A 518 -34.68 -12.54 6.90
C ARG A 518 -33.48 -11.65 7.16
N THR A 519 -32.80 -11.28 6.10
CA THR A 519 -31.64 -10.38 6.14
C THR A 519 -31.94 -9.14 5.31
N VAL A 520 -31.69 -7.97 5.87
CA VAL A 520 -31.76 -6.68 5.19
C VAL A 520 -30.40 -6.00 5.30
N LYS A 521 -29.83 -5.63 4.16
CA LYS A 521 -28.61 -4.81 4.08
C LYS A 521 -28.97 -3.35 4.26
N ILE A 522 -28.21 -2.65 5.10
CA ILE A 522 -28.33 -1.21 5.31
C ILE A 522 -26.96 -0.55 5.15
N ALA A 523 -26.96 0.68 4.63
CA ALA A 523 -25.76 1.51 4.54
C ALA A 523 -25.98 2.78 5.36
N ILE A 524 -25.03 3.09 6.22
CA ILE A 524 -25.02 4.29 7.07
C ILE A 524 -23.87 5.17 6.57
N ILE A 525 -24.22 6.26 5.90
CA ILE A 525 -23.28 7.24 5.35
C ILE A 525 -23.38 8.51 6.23
N LYS A 526 -22.24 9.11 6.57
CA LYS A 526 -22.19 10.35 7.34
C LYS A 526 -22.31 11.56 6.44
#